data_AF-A0A833XNP6-F1
#
_entry.id   AF-A0A833XNP6-F1
#
_cell.length_a   1.000
_cell.length_b   1.000
_cell.length_c   1.000
_cell.angle_alpha   90.00
_cell.angle_beta   90.00
_cell.angle_gamma   90.00
#
_symmetry.space_group_name_H-M   'P 1'
#
loop_
_entity.id
_entity.type
_entity.pdbx_description
1 polymer ?
#
loop_
_entity_poly.entity_id
_entity_poly.type
_entity_poly.pdbx_seq_one_letter_code
_entity_poly.pdbx_strand_id
1 'polypeptide(L)'
;MFLMARKIKSLGVKMVISGEGSDEIFGGYLYFHKAPNKEEFYRETCRKIKALHKYDCLRANKSSFAWGLEARVPFLDKEFINIAMDIDPQYKMIKGEEGRIEKWVLRKAFDDEEHPYLPKHILYRQKEQFSDGVGYSWIDGLKAHTAQHVTEKMMVNAARIFPHNPPTTKEAYYYRTIFERFFPQNSARLSVPGGASVACSTAKAVEWDASWSNNLDPSGRAALGVHLSAYDRQVSSVSPSIPEIIDNVHLKMEVNHLGVAIQS
;
A
#
# COMPACT_ATOMS: atom_id res chain seq x y z
N MET A 1 4.96 10.40 1.21
CA MET A 1 4.89 11.17 -0.06
C MET A 1 4.38 12.59 0.10
N PHE A 2 3.20 12.83 0.69
CA PHE A 2 2.65 14.19 0.87
C PHE A 2 3.64 15.19 1.50
N LEU A 3 4.25 14.84 2.64
CA LEU A 3 5.25 15.69 3.31
C LEU A 3 6.54 15.85 2.50
N MET A 4 6.96 14.80 1.80
CA MET A 4 8.13 14.83 0.91
C MET A 4 7.91 15.82 -0.26
N ALA A 5 6.73 15.78 -0.88
CA ALA A 5 6.38 16.69 -1.97
C ALA A 5 6.40 18.16 -1.51
N ARG A 6 5.91 18.46 -0.30
CA ARG A 6 6.04 19.79 0.32
C ARG A 6 7.50 20.26 0.36
N LYS A 7 8.39 19.40 0.84
CA LYS A 7 9.82 19.73 0.97
C LYS A 7 10.48 19.93 -0.39
N ILE A 8 10.22 19.05 -1.35
CA ILE A 8 10.74 19.17 -2.72
C ILE A 8 10.27 20.48 -3.36
N LYS A 9 8.98 20.82 -3.21
CA LYS A 9 8.44 22.08 -3.73
C LYS A 9 9.13 23.30 -3.13
N SER A 10 9.44 23.28 -1.83
CA SER A 10 10.16 24.39 -1.18
C SER A 10 11.58 24.60 -1.71
N LEU A 11 12.15 23.62 -2.41
CA LEU A 11 13.45 23.74 -3.08
C LEU A 11 13.31 24.30 -4.52
N GLY A 12 12.11 24.69 -4.94
CA GLY A 12 11.84 25.23 -6.28
C GLY A 12 11.65 24.17 -7.37
N VAL A 13 11.76 22.88 -7.03
CA VAL A 13 11.54 21.77 -7.97
C VAL A 13 10.06 21.65 -8.32
N LYS A 14 9.78 21.47 -9.61
CA LYS A 14 8.41 21.39 -10.15
C LYS A 14 8.02 20.01 -10.68
N MET A 15 8.99 19.14 -10.95
CA MET A 15 8.77 17.80 -11.48
C MET A 15 9.77 16.81 -10.87
N VAL A 16 9.31 15.60 -10.59
CA VAL A 16 10.12 14.45 -10.16
C VAL A 16 9.76 13.19 -10.93
N ILE A 17 10.71 12.26 -11.00
CA ILE A 17 10.50 10.92 -11.56
C ILE A 17 10.28 9.95 -10.39
N SER A 18 9.30 9.05 -10.53
CA SER A 18 8.96 8.02 -9.57
C SER A 18 8.96 6.63 -10.22
N GLY A 19 9.23 5.61 -9.41
CA GLY A 19 9.29 4.20 -9.82
C GLY A 19 7.96 3.43 -9.75
N GLU A 20 6.84 4.12 -9.56
CA GLU A 20 5.50 3.49 -9.49
C GLU A 20 5.21 2.70 -10.79
N GLY A 21 4.55 1.55 -10.68
CA GLY A 21 4.27 0.65 -11.81
C GLY A 21 5.28 -0.47 -12.00
N SER A 22 6.49 -0.33 -11.46
CA SER A 22 7.54 -1.36 -11.59
C SER A 22 7.13 -2.70 -10.97
N ASP A 23 6.53 -2.66 -9.77
CA ASP A 23 6.08 -3.87 -9.08
C ASP A 23 4.93 -4.57 -9.81
N GLU A 24 4.01 -3.80 -10.39
CA GLU A 24 2.85 -4.31 -11.13
C GLU A 24 3.23 -4.94 -12.46
N ILE A 25 4.25 -4.43 -13.15
CA ILE A 25 4.69 -4.92 -14.46
C ILE A 25 5.58 -6.17 -14.33
N PHE A 26 6.43 -6.21 -13.30
CA PHE A 26 7.47 -7.22 -13.14
C PHE A 26 7.22 -8.19 -11.97
N GLY A 27 6.05 -8.13 -11.32
CA GLY A 27 5.69 -8.98 -10.18
C GLY A 27 6.64 -8.78 -9.00
N GLY A 28 6.78 -7.53 -8.56
CA GLY A 28 7.72 -7.14 -7.52
C GLY A 28 7.24 -7.35 -6.08
N TYR A 29 5.94 -7.58 -5.87
CA TYR A 29 5.41 -7.83 -4.53
C TYR A 29 5.71 -9.25 -4.08
N LEU A 30 5.98 -9.43 -2.78
CA LEU A 30 6.41 -10.72 -2.23
C LEU A 30 5.39 -11.85 -2.40
N TYR A 31 4.10 -11.55 -2.54
CA TYR A 31 3.10 -12.59 -2.82
C TYR A 31 3.25 -13.23 -4.22
N PHE A 32 3.95 -12.58 -5.16
CA PHE A 32 4.27 -13.19 -6.45
C PHE A 32 5.25 -14.37 -6.35
N HIS A 33 5.96 -14.54 -5.23
CA HIS A 33 6.73 -15.77 -4.95
C HIS A 33 5.83 -17.02 -4.90
N LYS A 34 4.53 -16.83 -4.66
CA LYS A 34 3.53 -17.90 -4.58
C LYS A 34 2.71 -18.07 -5.85
N ALA A 35 3.04 -17.33 -6.92
CA ALA A 35 2.36 -17.49 -8.19
C ALA A 35 2.54 -18.95 -8.69
N PRO A 36 1.45 -19.70 -8.96
CA PRO A 36 1.54 -21.13 -9.20
C PRO A 36 2.15 -21.47 -10.58
N ASN A 37 2.00 -20.57 -11.55
CA ASN A 37 2.51 -20.71 -12.91
C ASN A 37 2.61 -19.34 -13.61
N LYS A 38 3.19 -19.34 -14.80
CA LYS A 38 3.46 -18.11 -15.57
C LYS A 38 2.18 -17.43 -16.06
N GLU A 39 1.13 -18.21 -16.33
CA GLU A 39 -0.18 -17.71 -16.78
C GLU A 39 -0.87 -16.91 -15.67
N GLU A 40 -0.90 -17.45 -14.45
CA GLU A 40 -1.47 -16.76 -13.28
C GLU A 40 -0.65 -15.54 -12.88
N PHE A 41 0.69 -15.62 -12.95
CA PHE A 41 1.57 -14.46 -12.76
C PHE A 41 1.19 -13.33 -13.74
N TYR A 42 1.06 -13.64 -15.03
CA TYR A 42 0.72 -12.67 -16.08
C TYR A 42 -0.69 -12.08 -15.93
N ARG A 43 -1.68 -12.93 -15.61
CA ARG A 43 -3.05 -12.47 -15.36
C ARG A 43 -3.08 -11.50 -14.19
N GLU A 44 -2.27 -11.77 -13.16
CA GLU A 44 -2.19 -10.89 -11.99
C GLU A 44 -1.51 -9.56 -12.29
N THR A 45 -0.39 -9.54 -13.02
CA THR A 45 0.24 -8.27 -13.45
C THR A 45 -0.75 -7.45 -14.29
N CYS A 46 -1.50 -8.08 -15.20
CA CYS A 46 -2.56 -7.41 -15.97
C CYS A 46 -3.66 -6.81 -15.08
N ARG A 47 -4.14 -7.55 -14.07
CA ARG A 47 -5.14 -7.04 -13.11
C ARG A 47 -4.59 -5.84 -12.32
N LYS A 48 -3.37 -5.96 -11.81
CA LYS A 48 -2.69 -4.92 -11.06
C LYS A 48 -2.50 -3.64 -11.88
N ILE A 49 -1.98 -3.75 -13.10
CA ILE A 49 -1.81 -2.60 -14.01
C ILE A 49 -3.15 -1.91 -14.27
N LYS A 50 -4.21 -2.68 -14.59
CA LYS A 50 -5.56 -2.10 -14.83
C LYS A 50 -6.14 -1.40 -13.59
N ALA A 51 -5.75 -1.83 -12.40
CA ALA A 51 -6.25 -1.27 -11.15
C ALA A 51 -5.41 -0.10 -10.60
N LEU A 52 -4.21 0.16 -11.13
CA LEU A 52 -3.27 1.19 -10.64
C LEU A 52 -3.90 2.57 -10.42
N HIS A 53 -4.82 2.98 -11.29
CA HIS A 53 -5.52 4.27 -11.21
C HIS A 53 -6.32 4.45 -9.91
N LYS A 54 -6.71 3.37 -9.23
CA LYS A 54 -7.42 3.38 -7.94
C LYS A 54 -6.49 3.37 -6.73
N TYR A 55 -5.22 3.03 -6.91
CA TYR A 55 -4.26 2.76 -5.84
C TYR A 55 -3.01 3.63 -5.98
N ASP A 56 -1.91 3.07 -6.49
CA ASP A 56 -0.58 3.68 -6.49
C ASP A 56 -0.52 4.96 -7.33
N CYS A 57 -1.16 4.98 -8.50
CA CYS A 57 -1.27 6.21 -9.30
C CYS A 57 -2.10 7.29 -8.60
N LEU A 58 -3.18 6.90 -7.91
CA LEU A 58 -4.01 7.84 -7.13
C LEU A 58 -3.19 8.51 -6.03
N ARG A 59 -2.45 7.69 -5.26
CA ARG A 59 -1.56 8.15 -4.18
C ARG A 59 -0.44 9.02 -4.74
N ALA A 60 0.28 8.56 -5.75
CA ALA A 60 1.42 9.29 -6.31
C ALA A 60 1.00 10.64 -6.89
N ASN A 61 -0.08 10.68 -7.67
CA ASN A 61 -0.59 11.90 -8.27
C ASN A 61 -1.14 12.86 -7.20
N LYS A 62 -2.16 12.47 -6.43
CA LYS A 62 -2.82 13.40 -5.49
C LYS A 62 -1.89 13.90 -4.39
N SER A 63 -1.00 13.05 -3.86
CA SER A 63 -0.09 13.46 -2.78
C SER A 63 1.02 14.41 -3.23
N SER A 64 1.47 14.32 -4.49
CA SER A 64 2.46 15.23 -5.06
C SER A 64 1.81 16.55 -5.52
N PHE A 65 0.68 16.46 -6.23
CA PHE A 65 -0.06 17.63 -6.71
C PHE A 65 -0.65 18.49 -5.61
N ALA A 66 -0.86 17.96 -4.40
CA ALA A 66 -1.24 18.78 -3.24
C ALA A 66 -0.25 19.91 -2.94
N TRP A 67 0.99 19.83 -3.45
CA TRP A 67 2.01 20.88 -3.34
C TRP A 67 2.45 21.42 -4.72
N GLY A 68 1.67 21.17 -5.78
CA GLY A 68 2.01 21.60 -7.13
C GLY A 68 3.34 21.01 -7.64
N LEU A 69 3.59 19.74 -7.32
CA LEU A 69 4.73 18.95 -7.79
C LEU A 69 4.22 17.89 -8.78
N GLU A 70 4.71 17.90 -10.01
CA GLU A 70 4.41 16.88 -11.00
C GLU A 70 5.23 15.62 -10.75
N ALA A 71 4.58 14.45 -10.65
CA ALA A 71 5.24 13.16 -10.62
C ALA A 71 5.10 12.44 -11.96
N ARG A 72 6.21 12.11 -12.62
CA ARG A 72 6.27 11.28 -13.82
C ARG A 72 6.63 9.85 -13.47
N VAL A 73 6.04 8.89 -14.17
CA VAL A 73 6.13 7.44 -13.88
C VAL A 73 6.56 6.67 -15.13
N PRO A 74 7.86 6.66 -15.47
CA PRO A 74 8.36 6.10 -16.74
C PRO A 74 8.03 4.61 -16.94
N PHE A 75 7.93 3.84 -15.85
CA PHE A 75 7.47 2.44 -15.93
C PHE A 75 6.06 2.30 -16.50
N LEU A 76 5.23 3.34 -16.42
CA LEU A 76 3.87 3.33 -16.95
C LEU A 76 3.75 4.03 -18.31
N ASP A 77 4.88 4.31 -18.96
CA ASP A 77 4.88 4.69 -20.36
C ASP A 77 4.26 3.58 -21.23
N LYS A 78 3.49 3.97 -22.25
CA LYS A 78 2.71 3.02 -23.06
C LYS A 78 3.62 2.11 -23.89
N GLU A 79 4.69 2.65 -24.47
CA GLU A 79 5.62 1.88 -25.28
C GLU A 79 6.44 0.94 -24.39
N PHE A 80 6.88 1.44 -23.23
CA PHE A 80 7.54 0.61 -22.24
C PHE A 80 6.65 -0.54 -21.74
N ILE A 81 5.39 -0.27 -21.40
CA ILE A 81 4.43 -1.32 -21.00
C ILE A 81 4.30 -2.37 -22.09
N ASN A 82 4.16 -1.97 -23.36
CA ASN A 82 4.02 -2.93 -24.46
C ASN A 82 5.22 -3.88 -24.53
N ILE A 83 6.44 -3.34 -24.48
CA ILE A 83 7.67 -4.16 -24.49
C ILE A 83 7.74 -5.04 -23.24
N ALA A 84 7.58 -4.43 -22.06
CA ALA A 84 7.74 -5.13 -20.80
C ALA A 84 6.71 -6.25 -20.63
N MET A 85 5.48 -6.06 -21.12
CA MET A 85 4.40 -7.06 -21.02
C MET A 85 4.47 -8.16 -22.08
N ASP A 86 5.23 -7.96 -23.16
CA ASP A 86 5.46 -8.97 -24.21
C ASP A 86 6.55 -10.00 -23.83
N ILE A 87 7.38 -9.69 -22.83
CA ILE A 87 8.34 -10.64 -22.25
C ILE A 87 7.59 -11.86 -21.72
N ASP A 88 8.00 -13.07 -22.11
CA ASP A 88 7.40 -14.31 -21.58
C ASP A 88 7.43 -14.27 -20.05
N PRO A 89 6.26 -14.39 -19.37
CA PRO A 89 6.16 -14.27 -17.93
C PRO A 89 7.07 -15.25 -17.17
N GLN A 90 7.50 -16.35 -17.79
CA GLN A 90 8.49 -17.27 -17.21
C GLN A 90 9.79 -16.58 -16.79
N TYR A 91 10.20 -15.50 -17.47
CA TYR A 91 11.40 -14.73 -17.13
C TYR A 91 11.18 -13.72 -16.01
N LYS A 92 9.92 -13.41 -15.68
CA LYS A 92 9.53 -12.55 -14.56
C LYS A 92 9.23 -13.35 -13.29
N MET A 93 8.90 -14.63 -13.42
CA MET A 93 8.68 -15.52 -12.29
C MET A 93 9.90 -15.57 -11.38
N ILE A 94 9.62 -15.53 -10.07
CA ILE A 94 10.62 -15.67 -9.03
C ILE A 94 10.97 -17.14 -8.88
N LYS A 95 12.28 -17.44 -8.85
CA LYS A 95 12.82 -18.79 -8.72
C LYS A 95 14.00 -18.77 -7.77
N GLY A 96 13.71 -18.90 -6.47
CA GLY A 96 14.72 -18.82 -5.41
C GLY A 96 15.85 -19.84 -5.56
N GLU A 97 15.54 -21.06 -6.01
CA GLU A 97 16.52 -22.12 -6.25
C GLU A 97 17.52 -21.77 -7.37
N GLU A 98 17.10 -20.95 -8.34
CA GLU A 98 17.96 -20.44 -9.42
C GLU A 98 18.59 -19.08 -9.05
N GLY A 99 18.44 -18.61 -7.82
CA GLY A 99 18.90 -17.28 -7.37
C GLY A 99 18.11 -16.10 -7.95
N ARG A 100 16.96 -16.36 -8.61
CA ARG A 100 16.12 -15.30 -9.19
C ARG A 100 15.17 -14.74 -8.15
N ILE A 101 15.38 -13.48 -7.79
CA ILE A 101 14.51 -12.71 -6.90
C ILE A 101 13.45 -11.91 -7.69
N GLU A 102 12.57 -11.20 -7.00
CA GLU A 102 11.54 -10.38 -7.62
C GLU A 102 12.13 -9.35 -8.60
N LYS A 103 11.43 -9.13 -9.72
CA LYS A 103 11.88 -8.26 -10.82
C LYS A 103 13.23 -8.68 -11.44
N TRP A 104 13.56 -9.98 -11.43
CA TRP A 104 14.85 -10.49 -11.92
C TRP A 104 15.25 -9.96 -13.30
N VAL A 105 14.36 -10.06 -14.30
CA VAL A 105 14.64 -9.58 -15.67
C VAL A 105 14.98 -8.10 -15.72
N LEU A 106 14.32 -7.28 -14.89
CA LEU A 106 14.61 -5.85 -14.78
C LEU A 106 16.00 -5.64 -14.15
N ARG A 107 16.31 -6.35 -13.05
CA ARG A 107 17.62 -6.25 -12.39
C ARG A 107 18.74 -6.63 -13.36
N LYS A 108 18.58 -7.71 -14.12
CA LYS A 108 19.55 -8.14 -15.13
C LYS A 108 19.73 -7.14 -16.28
N ALA A 109 18.68 -6.44 -16.69
CA ALA A 109 18.78 -5.40 -17.71
C ALA A 109 19.62 -4.19 -17.29
N PHE A 110 19.77 -3.95 -15.98
CA PHE A 110 20.61 -2.88 -15.42
C PHE A 110 21.89 -3.41 -14.75
N ASP A 111 22.20 -4.69 -14.94
CA ASP A 111 23.38 -5.35 -14.37
C ASP A 111 24.59 -5.24 -15.30
N ASP A 112 25.07 -4.02 -15.47
CA ASP A 112 26.26 -3.71 -16.27
C ASP A 112 27.53 -3.83 -15.40
N GLU A 113 28.47 -4.69 -15.79
CA GLU A 113 29.73 -4.90 -15.05
C GLU A 113 30.79 -3.84 -15.38
N GLU A 114 30.76 -3.29 -16.58
CA GLU A 114 31.72 -2.28 -17.02
C GLU A 114 31.30 -0.88 -16.56
N HIS A 115 29.99 -0.59 -16.63
CA HIS A 115 29.40 0.70 -16.27
C HIS A 115 28.20 0.54 -15.33
N PRO A 116 28.40 0.13 -14.06
CA PRO A 116 27.29 -0.17 -13.15
C PRO A 116 26.38 1.04 -12.90
N TYR A 117 25.07 0.87 -13.18
CA TYR A 117 24.05 1.88 -12.86
C TYR A 117 23.83 2.04 -11.35
N LEU A 118 23.95 0.93 -10.61
CA LEU A 118 23.72 0.85 -9.16
C LEU A 118 24.75 -0.08 -8.51
N PRO A 119 25.12 0.16 -7.23
CA PRO A 119 25.88 -0.81 -6.46
C PRO A 119 25.17 -2.18 -6.41
N LYS A 120 25.90 -3.29 -6.52
CA LYS A 120 25.33 -4.66 -6.56
C LYS A 120 24.40 -4.95 -5.37
N HIS A 121 24.76 -4.49 -4.17
CA HIS A 121 23.94 -4.69 -2.97
C HIS A 121 22.59 -3.94 -3.02
N ILE A 122 22.46 -2.88 -3.82
CA ILE A 122 21.19 -2.19 -4.09
C ILE A 122 20.45 -2.90 -5.23
N LEU A 123 21.18 -3.21 -6.32
CA LEU A 123 20.62 -3.87 -7.50
C LEU A 123 19.98 -5.23 -7.19
N TYR A 124 20.50 -5.95 -6.19
CA TYR A 124 19.99 -7.25 -5.75
C TYR A 124 19.34 -7.23 -4.36
N ARG A 125 19.02 -6.04 -3.84
CA ARG A 125 18.30 -5.92 -2.57
C ARG A 125 16.87 -6.45 -2.71
N GLN A 126 16.44 -7.26 -1.74
CA GLN A 126 15.05 -7.71 -1.64
C GLN A 126 14.10 -6.51 -1.51
N LYS A 127 12.92 -6.64 -2.13
CA LYS A 127 11.85 -5.66 -2.06
C LYS A 127 11.43 -5.39 -0.62
N GLU A 128 11.47 -4.11 -0.26
CA GLU A 128 10.88 -3.54 0.95
C GLU A 128 9.68 -2.67 0.58
N GLN A 129 8.55 -2.80 1.29
CA GLN A 129 7.38 -1.94 1.05
C GLN A 129 7.64 -0.51 1.55
N PHE A 130 6.98 0.48 0.93
CA PHE A 130 7.22 1.89 1.26
C PHE A 130 6.86 2.21 2.72
N SER A 131 5.83 1.54 3.27
CA SER A 131 5.37 1.67 4.64
C SER A 131 6.40 1.18 5.68
N ASP A 132 7.20 0.17 5.33
CA ASP A 132 8.28 -0.33 6.19
C ASP A 132 9.58 0.46 5.99
N GLY A 133 9.87 0.86 4.75
CA GLY A 133 11.05 1.65 4.40
C GLY A 133 11.08 3.08 4.95
N VAL A 134 9.93 3.64 5.40
CA VAL A 134 9.87 4.96 6.04
C VAL A 134 10.16 4.94 7.55
N GLY A 135 10.28 3.75 8.14
CA GLY A 135 10.53 3.55 9.57
C GLY A 135 9.39 2.84 10.27
N TYR A 136 9.74 1.78 11.01
CA TYR A 136 8.78 0.86 11.62
C TYR A 136 7.82 1.52 12.62
N SER A 137 8.25 2.58 13.31
CA SER A 137 7.43 3.31 14.29
C SER A 137 6.25 4.07 13.68
N TRP A 138 6.23 4.29 12.36
CA TRP A 138 5.18 5.09 11.72
C TRP A 138 3.82 4.39 11.75
N ILE A 139 3.77 3.11 11.36
CA ILE A 139 2.53 2.32 11.36
C ILE A 139 2.04 2.12 12.79
N ASP A 140 2.95 1.79 13.71
CA ASP A 140 2.60 1.56 15.12
C ASP A 140 2.07 2.84 15.77
N GLY A 141 2.65 3.99 15.45
CA GLY A 141 2.14 5.30 15.87
C GLY A 141 0.73 5.58 15.34
N LEU A 142 0.43 5.25 14.09
CA LEU A 142 -0.93 5.39 13.52
C LEU A 142 -1.94 4.47 14.21
N LYS A 143 -1.58 3.20 14.47
CA LYS A 143 -2.42 2.27 15.21
C LYS A 143 -2.70 2.78 16.63
N ALA A 144 -1.66 3.24 17.33
CA ALA A 144 -1.80 3.81 18.68
C ALA A 144 -2.69 5.07 18.68
N HIS A 145 -2.48 5.99 17.74
CA HIS A 145 -3.29 7.20 17.58
C HIS A 145 -4.76 6.85 17.34
N THR A 146 -5.04 6.00 16.35
CA THR A 146 -6.42 5.65 15.99
C THR A 146 -7.13 4.84 17.08
N ALA A 147 -6.39 4.05 17.87
CA ALA A 147 -6.94 3.34 19.02
C ALA A 147 -7.45 4.27 20.13
N GLN A 148 -6.87 5.46 20.29
CA GLN A 148 -7.34 6.48 21.24
C GLN A 148 -8.63 7.19 20.78
N HIS A 149 -8.90 7.19 19.47
CA HIS A 149 -10.02 7.93 18.88
C HIS A 149 -11.21 7.06 18.46
N VAL A 150 -11.03 5.74 18.33
CA VAL A 150 -12.09 4.82 17.93
C VAL A 150 -12.32 3.78 19.02
N THR A 151 -13.50 3.83 19.63
CA THR A 151 -13.89 2.93 20.71
C THR A 151 -14.42 1.60 20.19
N GLU A 152 -14.46 0.57 21.03
CA GLU A 152 -15.09 -0.71 20.68
C GLU A 152 -16.57 -0.55 20.34
N LYS A 153 -17.28 0.33 21.07
CA LYS A 153 -18.69 0.65 20.78
C LYS A 153 -18.88 1.23 19.37
N MET A 154 -17.93 2.04 18.90
CA MET A 154 -17.93 2.55 17.52
C MET A 154 -17.73 1.42 16.52
N MET A 155 -16.77 0.52 16.78
CA MET A 155 -16.49 -0.64 15.92
C MET A 155 -17.69 -1.59 15.82
N VAL A 156 -18.37 -1.90 16.93
CA VAL A 156 -19.60 -2.72 16.93
C VAL A 156 -20.69 -2.10 16.05
N ASN A 157 -20.77 -0.77 15.99
CA ASN A 157 -21.74 -0.05 15.18
C ASN A 157 -21.26 0.26 13.76
N ALA A 158 -20.04 -0.13 13.37
CA ALA A 158 -19.42 0.28 12.12
C ALA A 158 -20.26 -0.07 10.88
N ALA A 159 -20.81 -1.28 10.82
CA ALA A 159 -21.66 -1.72 9.71
C ALA A 159 -23.00 -0.98 9.61
N ARG A 160 -23.52 -0.49 10.75
CA ARG A 160 -24.74 0.32 10.78
C ARG A 160 -24.48 1.76 10.33
N ILE A 161 -23.33 2.32 10.71
CA ILE A 161 -22.95 3.70 10.38
C ILE A 161 -22.42 3.80 8.94
N PHE A 162 -21.65 2.81 8.51
CA PHE A 162 -21.02 2.72 7.20
C PHE A 162 -21.49 1.45 6.47
N PRO A 163 -22.72 1.43 5.93
CA PRO A 163 -23.28 0.23 5.31
C PRO A 163 -22.52 -0.22 4.05
N HIS A 164 -21.88 0.72 3.35
CA HIS A 164 -21.01 0.42 2.21
C HIS A 164 -19.55 0.40 2.67
N ASN A 165 -18.85 -0.71 2.41
CA ASN A 165 -17.46 -0.96 2.83
C ASN A 165 -17.23 -0.65 4.32
N PRO A 166 -17.89 -1.40 5.23
CA PRO A 166 -17.74 -1.15 6.66
C PRO A 166 -16.29 -1.35 7.10
N PRO A 167 -15.71 -0.40 7.86
CA PRO A 167 -14.34 -0.53 8.34
C PRO A 167 -14.24 -1.69 9.34
N THR A 168 -13.25 -2.55 9.14
CA THR A 168 -12.99 -3.72 9.98
C THR A 168 -11.91 -3.49 11.04
N THR A 169 -11.22 -2.34 10.97
CA THR A 169 -10.20 -1.94 11.95
C THR A 169 -10.46 -0.52 12.44
N LYS A 170 -9.94 -0.18 13.63
CA LYS A 170 -10.02 1.18 14.19
C LYS A 170 -9.36 2.21 13.28
N GLU A 171 -8.24 1.85 12.68
CA GLU A 171 -7.54 2.69 11.72
C GLU A 171 -8.41 2.99 10.49
N ALA A 172 -9.01 1.96 9.88
CA ALA A 172 -9.93 2.13 8.76
C ALA A 172 -11.16 2.96 9.14
N TYR A 173 -11.70 2.78 10.35
CA TYR A 173 -12.83 3.55 10.87
C TYR A 173 -12.47 5.03 10.98
N TYR A 174 -11.29 5.32 11.52
CA TYR A 174 -10.81 6.69 11.68
C TYR A 174 -10.66 7.39 10.31
N TYR A 175 -10.01 6.73 9.34
CA TYR A 175 -9.91 7.25 7.98
C TYR A 175 -11.28 7.42 7.31
N ARG A 176 -12.19 6.46 7.50
CA ARG A 176 -13.54 6.54 6.95
C ARG A 176 -14.31 7.74 7.52
N THR A 177 -14.16 8.02 8.80
CA THR A 177 -14.78 9.18 9.46
C THR A 177 -14.27 10.49 8.86
N ILE A 178 -12.96 10.59 8.62
CA ILE A 178 -12.37 11.76 7.93
C ILE A 178 -12.90 11.87 6.50
N PHE A 179 -12.92 10.76 5.75
CA PHE A 179 -13.42 10.73 4.38
C PHE A 179 -14.87 11.23 4.29
N GLU A 180 -15.76 10.71 5.13
CA GLU A 180 -17.19 11.07 5.16
C GLU A 180 -17.42 12.54 5.55
N ARG A 181 -16.52 13.13 6.36
CA ARG A 181 -16.56 14.55 6.69
C ARG A 181 -16.29 15.44 5.46
N PHE A 182 -15.39 15.04 4.58
CA PHE A 182 -15.05 15.82 3.37
C PHE A 182 -15.92 15.45 2.16
N PHE A 183 -16.38 14.20 2.08
CA PHE A 183 -17.07 13.63 0.94
C PHE A 183 -18.34 12.85 1.36
N PRO A 184 -19.38 13.54 1.87
CA PRO A 184 -20.57 12.89 2.42
C PRO A 184 -21.49 12.26 1.36
N GLN A 185 -21.22 12.46 0.07
CA GLN A 185 -22.07 11.99 -1.02
C GLN A 185 -21.87 10.49 -1.29
N ASN A 186 -22.96 9.80 -1.64
CA ASN A 186 -22.90 8.38 -1.97
C ASN A 186 -21.98 8.08 -3.17
N SER A 187 -21.96 8.96 -4.18
CA SER A 187 -21.08 8.83 -5.33
C SER A 187 -19.59 8.80 -4.95
N ALA A 188 -19.19 9.56 -3.93
CA ALA A 188 -17.82 9.53 -3.43
C ALA A 188 -17.50 8.20 -2.75
N ARG A 189 -18.42 7.66 -1.95
CA ARG A 189 -18.25 6.34 -1.30
C ARG A 189 -18.03 5.23 -2.33
N LEU A 190 -18.83 5.23 -3.39
CA LEU A 190 -18.75 4.23 -4.48
C LEU A 190 -17.45 4.33 -5.30
N SER A 191 -16.72 5.43 -5.21
CA SER A 191 -15.42 5.58 -5.88
C SER A 191 -14.28 4.86 -5.14
N VAL A 192 -14.47 4.50 -3.86
CA VAL A 192 -13.46 3.80 -3.06
C VAL A 192 -13.67 2.29 -3.20
N PRO A 193 -12.72 1.55 -3.80
CA PRO A 193 -12.89 0.11 -3.99
C PRO A 193 -12.97 -0.60 -2.63
N GLY A 194 -13.91 -1.54 -2.53
CA GLY A 194 -14.04 -2.46 -1.39
C GLY A 194 -13.50 -3.85 -1.70
N GLY A 195 -13.59 -4.74 -0.70
CA GLY A 195 -13.20 -6.15 -0.81
C GLY A 195 -11.97 -6.49 0.02
N ALA A 196 -11.64 -7.79 0.09
CA ALA A 196 -10.45 -8.27 0.76
C ALA A 196 -9.19 -7.81 0.02
N SER A 197 -8.23 -7.28 0.76
CA SER A 197 -6.92 -6.82 0.27
C SER A 197 -5.88 -7.12 1.33
N VAL A 198 -4.77 -7.74 0.96
CA VAL A 198 -3.64 -8.04 1.85
C VAL A 198 -2.41 -7.33 1.30
N ALA A 199 -1.82 -6.36 2.02
CA ALA A 199 -0.53 -5.73 1.68
C ALA A 199 -0.22 -5.52 0.16
N CYS A 200 -1.02 -4.69 -0.53
CA CYS A 200 -0.93 -4.42 -1.98
C CYS A 200 -1.32 -5.57 -2.94
N SER A 201 -1.79 -6.70 -2.40
CA SER A 201 -2.29 -7.85 -3.15
C SER A 201 -3.74 -7.69 -3.59
N THR A 202 -4.11 -8.43 -4.63
CA THR A 202 -5.52 -8.67 -4.94
C THR A 202 -6.05 -9.85 -4.13
N ALA A 203 -7.37 -10.10 -4.20
CA ALA A 203 -7.98 -11.31 -3.67
C ALA A 203 -7.32 -12.60 -4.19
N LYS A 204 -6.62 -12.54 -5.34
CA LYS A 204 -5.94 -13.70 -5.91
C LYS A 204 -4.78 -14.21 -5.04
N ALA A 205 -4.10 -13.34 -4.31
CA ALA A 205 -3.00 -13.79 -3.45
C ALA A 205 -3.47 -14.79 -2.39
N VAL A 206 -4.70 -14.63 -1.90
CA VAL A 206 -5.34 -15.56 -0.96
C VAL A 206 -5.65 -16.90 -1.64
N GLU A 207 -5.98 -16.91 -2.93
CA GLU A 207 -6.21 -18.14 -3.70
C GLU A 207 -4.91 -18.90 -4.01
N TRP A 208 -3.77 -18.21 -4.10
CA TRP A 208 -2.47 -18.82 -4.38
C TRP A 208 -1.86 -19.49 -3.14
N ASP A 209 -2.07 -18.90 -1.96
CA ASP A 209 -1.57 -19.47 -0.71
C ASP A 209 -2.49 -19.06 0.45
N ALA A 210 -3.20 -20.04 1.00
CA ALA A 210 -4.16 -19.84 2.09
C ALA A 210 -3.52 -19.26 3.36
N SER A 211 -2.20 -19.37 3.55
CA SER A 211 -1.54 -18.73 4.70
C SER A 211 -1.65 -17.20 4.67
N TRP A 212 -1.90 -16.60 3.50
CA TRP A 212 -2.14 -15.16 3.34
C TRP A 212 -3.57 -14.73 3.67
N SER A 213 -4.55 -15.65 3.74
CA SER A 213 -5.93 -15.30 4.13
C SER A 213 -6.00 -14.75 5.56
N ASN A 214 -5.08 -15.21 6.41
CA ASN A 214 -5.09 -14.92 7.84
C ASN A 214 -4.18 -13.74 8.21
N ASN A 215 -3.54 -13.10 7.23
CA ASN A 215 -2.57 -12.05 7.49
C ASN A 215 -3.07 -10.69 7.02
N LEU A 216 -3.59 -9.89 7.96
CA LEU A 216 -4.14 -8.55 7.72
C LEU A 216 -3.08 -7.44 7.87
N ASP A 217 -1.80 -7.79 7.97
CA ASP A 217 -0.75 -6.79 8.10
C ASP A 217 -0.64 -5.94 6.83
N PRO A 218 -0.81 -4.61 6.91
CA PRO A 218 -0.54 -3.73 5.77
C PRO A 218 0.96 -3.59 5.49
N SER A 219 1.82 -4.04 6.41
CA SER A 219 3.27 -4.10 6.24
C SER A 219 3.65 -5.36 5.46
N GLY A 220 4.59 -5.25 4.53
CA GLY A 220 4.95 -6.37 3.64
C GLY A 220 5.61 -7.55 4.36
N ARG A 221 5.88 -7.39 5.66
CA ARG A 221 6.55 -8.34 6.57
C ARG A 221 5.72 -9.57 6.89
N ALA A 222 4.42 -9.53 6.62
CA ALA A 222 3.49 -10.65 6.74
C ALA A 222 3.81 -11.85 5.84
N ALA A 223 4.71 -11.70 4.87
CA ALA A 223 5.17 -12.75 3.98
C ALA A 223 6.08 -13.78 4.70
N LEU A 224 5.50 -14.53 5.66
CA LEU A 224 6.20 -15.56 6.42
C LEU A 224 6.88 -16.56 5.47
N GLY A 225 8.21 -16.70 5.60
CA GLY A 225 9.03 -17.58 4.76
C GLY A 225 9.48 -16.99 3.42
N VAL A 226 9.13 -15.74 3.10
CA VAL A 226 9.59 -15.03 1.90
C VAL A 226 10.41 -13.78 2.24
N HIS A 227 9.99 -13.00 3.24
CA HIS A 227 10.74 -11.82 3.68
C HIS A 227 11.93 -12.21 4.56
N LEU A 228 13.14 -11.76 4.24
CA LEU A 228 14.36 -12.08 5.00
C LEU A 228 14.32 -11.57 6.45
N SER A 229 13.57 -10.50 6.69
CA SER A 229 13.28 -9.93 8.02
C SER A 229 11.81 -10.09 8.44
N ALA A 230 11.15 -11.21 8.09
CA ALA A 230 9.79 -11.49 8.55
C ALA A 230 9.70 -11.44 10.09
N TYR A 231 8.54 -11.10 10.64
CA TYR A 231 8.32 -11.15 12.09
C TYR A 231 8.62 -12.54 12.64
N ASP A 232 9.37 -12.62 13.75
CA ASP A 232 9.47 -13.85 14.54
C ASP A 232 8.08 -14.26 15.00
N ARG A 233 7.79 -15.57 15.04
CA ARG A 233 6.52 -16.11 15.54
C ARG A 233 6.35 -15.75 17.02
N GLN A 234 5.78 -14.59 17.32
CA GLN A 234 5.25 -14.32 18.66
C GLN A 234 3.90 -15.03 18.80
N VAL A 235 3.91 -16.15 19.52
CA VAL A 235 2.71 -16.80 20.03
C VAL A 235 2.16 -15.91 21.15
N SER A 236 1.26 -14.99 20.83
CA SER A 236 0.56 -14.21 21.86
C SER A 236 -0.59 -15.04 22.43
N SER A 237 -0.32 -15.78 23.51
CA SER A 237 -1.34 -16.32 24.39
C SER A 237 -1.94 -15.17 25.22
N VAL A 238 -3.09 -14.65 24.83
CA VAL A 238 -3.86 -13.71 25.67
C VAL A 238 -5.30 -14.19 25.75
N SER A 239 -5.64 -14.76 26.91
CA SER A 239 -7.00 -15.09 27.32
C SER A 239 -7.80 -13.80 27.53
N PRO A 240 -9.06 -13.70 27.10
CA PRO A 240 -9.84 -12.47 27.25
C PRO A 240 -10.35 -12.34 28.70
N SER A 241 -9.77 -11.44 29.48
CA SER A 241 -10.43 -10.87 30.67
C SER A 241 -11.12 -9.58 30.27
N ILE A 242 -12.41 -9.46 30.61
CA ILE A 242 -13.26 -8.29 30.36
C ILE A 242 -13.06 -7.31 31.53
N PRO A 243 -12.58 -6.08 31.32
CA PRO A 243 -12.60 -5.04 32.35
C PRO A 243 -13.91 -4.24 32.27
N GLU A 244 -14.49 -3.99 33.45
CA GLU A 244 -15.73 -3.23 33.66
C GLU A 244 -15.66 -1.80 33.08
N ILE A 245 -16.79 -1.36 32.51
CA ILE A 245 -16.99 -0.05 31.91
C ILE A 245 -17.18 0.99 33.02
N ILE A 246 -16.28 1.97 33.12
CA ILE A 246 -16.51 3.19 33.90
C ILE A 246 -17.02 4.27 32.93
N ASP A 247 -18.32 4.51 32.97
CA ASP A 247 -18.96 5.64 32.32
C ASP A 247 -18.56 6.94 33.05
N ASN A 248 -17.85 7.85 32.37
CA ASN A 248 -18.04 9.31 32.42
C ASN A 248 -16.85 10.06 31.82
N VAL A 249 -16.89 10.37 30.51
CA VAL A 249 -16.18 11.54 29.98
C VAL A 249 -17.05 12.21 28.91
N HIS A 250 -17.59 13.38 29.24
CA HIS A 250 -18.27 14.26 28.30
C HIS A 250 -17.21 15.03 27.50
N LEU A 251 -17.00 14.67 26.22
CA LEU A 251 -16.14 15.44 25.31
C LEU A 251 -17.01 16.40 24.48
N LYS A 252 -17.09 17.65 24.92
CA LYS A 252 -17.46 18.77 24.05
C LYS A 252 -16.23 19.16 23.22
N MET A 253 -16.26 18.92 21.91
CA MET A 253 -15.32 19.57 20.99
C MET A 253 -15.98 20.83 20.44
N GLU A 254 -15.41 21.99 20.77
CA GLU A 254 -15.81 23.27 20.21
C GLU A 254 -15.52 23.34 18.71
N VAL A 255 -16.50 23.84 17.97
CA VAL A 255 -16.45 24.03 16.53
C VAL A 255 -15.78 25.38 16.27
N ASN A 256 -14.54 25.38 15.79
CA ASN A 256 -13.93 26.60 15.26
C ASN A 256 -14.13 26.62 13.73
N HIS A 257 -15.05 27.46 13.27
CA HIS A 257 -15.27 27.73 11.84
C HIS A 257 -14.17 28.66 11.33
N LEU A 258 -13.13 28.11 10.70
CA LEU A 258 -12.22 28.91 9.88
C LEU A 258 -12.87 29.16 8.52
N GLY A 259 -13.52 30.31 8.39
CA GLY A 259 -13.98 30.84 7.10
C GLY A 259 -12.77 31.20 6.23
N VAL A 260 -12.67 30.57 5.06
CA VAL A 260 -11.71 30.97 4.03
C VAL A 260 -12.38 32.06 3.21
N ALA A 261 -12.01 33.31 3.46
CA ALA A 261 -12.40 34.44 2.62
C ALA A 261 -11.59 34.40 1.32
N ILE A 262 -12.26 34.22 0.18
CA ILE A 262 -11.69 34.47 -1.14
C ILE A 262 -11.86 35.97 -1.40
N GLN A 263 -10.75 36.71 -1.41
CA GLN A 263 -10.76 38.09 -1.90
C GLN A 263 -10.81 38.06 -3.42
N SER A 264 -11.83 38.70 -3.98
CA SER A 264 -12.01 39.03 -5.39
C SER A 264 -10.96 40.01 -5.90
#